data_AF-A0A1T3F4R3-F1
#
_entry.id   AF-A0A1T3F4R3-F1
#
_cell.length_a   1.000
_cell.length_b   1.000
_cell.length_c   1.000
_cell.angle_alpha   90.00
_cell.angle_beta   90.00
_cell.angle_gamma   90.00
#
_symmetry.space_group_name_H-M   'P 1'
#
loop_
_entity.id
_entity.type
_entity.pdbx_description
1 polymer ?
#
loop_
_entity_poly.entity_id
_entity_poly.type
_entity_poly.pdbx_seq_one_letter_code
_entity_poly.pdbx_strand_id
1 'polypeptide(L)'
;MTTQEIELIKNQFSDRLHVYDKNKVKISLFGLTDTDRKILFEIGLPKFQGYGGVYVPMDNLILEDGKYMKIYTREGQEDTYGRYINVYSHEVVFKNTIGGNTNYFFANKDLESYLKYVQIFEDFRLNVKIPEKLGSYWGTLEEDGNHEQYAAELKRRFLQVNNDLERSHVWAPLIEEMDLGVI
;
A
#
# COMPACT_ATOMS: atom_id res chain seq x y z
N MET A 1 -10.15 -4.23 12.63
CA MET A 1 -9.89 -5.57 12.06
C MET A 1 -10.52 -6.69 12.89
N THR A 2 -11.27 -7.58 12.25
CA THR A 2 -11.79 -8.83 12.82
C THR A 2 -10.72 -9.92 12.86
N THR A 3 -10.93 -10.97 13.65
CA THR A 3 -10.03 -12.13 13.69
C THR A 3 -9.88 -12.79 12.31
N GLN A 4 -10.97 -12.92 11.56
CA GLN A 4 -10.95 -13.52 10.23
C GLN A 4 -10.09 -12.71 9.24
N GLU A 5 -10.18 -11.38 9.27
CA GLU A 5 -9.36 -10.50 8.43
C GLU A 5 -7.86 -10.65 8.75
N ILE A 6 -7.52 -10.76 10.04
CA ILE A 6 -6.14 -10.93 10.50
C ILE A 6 -5.57 -12.27 10.00
N GLU A 7 -6.33 -13.37 10.17
CA GLU A 7 -5.90 -14.69 9.71
C GLU A 7 -5.72 -14.73 8.19
N LEU A 8 -6.58 -14.05 7.43
CA LEU A 8 -6.46 -13.97 5.98
C LEU A 8 -5.15 -13.27 5.56
N ILE A 9 -4.81 -12.14 6.19
CA ILE A 9 -3.55 -11.43 5.95
C ILE A 9 -2.36 -12.30 6.33
N LYS A 10 -2.39 -12.93 7.51
CA LYS A 10 -1.33 -13.81 7.98
C LYS A 10 -1.08 -14.98 7.04
N ASN A 11 -2.14 -15.58 6.51
CA ASN A 11 -2.01 -16.68 5.56
C ASN A 11 -1.46 -16.21 4.21
N GLN A 12 -1.99 -15.11 3.66
CA GLN A 12 -1.60 -14.59 2.33
C GLN A 12 -0.15 -14.08 2.28
N PHE A 13 0.38 -13.59 3.40
CA PHE A 13 1.72 -13.02 3.49
C PHE A 13 2.64 -13.78 4.45
N SER A 14 2.30 -15.03 4.79
CA SER A 14 2.94 -15.82 5.86
C SER A 14 4.47 -15.87 5.81
N ASP A 15 5.05 -15.87 4.62
CA ASP A 15 6.50 -15.95 4.37
C ASP A 15 7.22 -14.60 4.37
N ARG A 16 6.49 -13.49 4.41
CA ARG A 16 7.01 -12.13 4.13
C ARG A 16 6.43 -11.03 5.00
N LEU A 17 5.81 -11.38 6.13
CA LEU A 17 5.39 -10.43 7.16
C LEU A 17 6.56 -10.01 8.04
N HIS A 18 6.72 -8.70 8.19
CA HIS A 18 7.65 -8.08 9.14
C HIS A 18 6.89 -7.60 10.37
N VAL A 19 7.14 -8.26 11.51
CA VAL A 19 6.64 -7.83 12.81
C VAL A 19 7.74 -7.06 13.52
N TYR A 20 7.47 -5.81 13.88
CA TYR A 20 8.46 -4.98 14.56
C TYR A 20 8.68 -5.48 16.00
N ASP A 21 9.93 -5.48 16.45
CA ASP A 21 10.24 -5.78 17.85
C ASP A 21 10.01 -4.53 18.70
N LYS A 22 8.94 -4.55 19.50
CA LYS A 22 8.58 -3.46 20.42
C LYS A 22 9.72 -3.06 21.35
N ASN A 23 10.61 -3.99 21.72
CA ASN A 23 11.74 -3.73 22.62
C ASN A 23 12.89 -2.99 21.92
N LYS A 24 12.94 -3.02 20.58
CA LYS A 24 13.96 -2.32 19.78
C LYS A 24 13.54 -0.92 19.35
N VAL A 25 12.27 -0.56 19.53
CA VAL A 25 11.77 0.78 19.22
C VAL A 25 12.31 1.78 20.24
N LYS A 26 13.24 2.64 19.79
CA LYS A 26 13.83 3.71 20.61
C LYS A 26 13.12 5.05 20.50
N ILE A 27 12.15 5.15 19.58
CA ILE A 27 11.37 6.36 19.33
C ILE A 27 10.05 6.34 20.08
N SER A 28 9.47 7.52 20.31
CA SER A 28 8.15 7.63 20.93
C SER A 28 7.08 7.02 20.02
N LEU A 29 6.31 6.08 20.56
CA LEU A 29 5.10 5.53 19.93
C LEU A 29 3.86 6.39 20.26
N PHE A 30 4.07 7.60 20.75
CA PHE A 30 3.01 8.56 21.02
C PHE A 30 2.25 8.89 19.73
N GLY A 31 0.92 8.89 19.81
CA GLY A 31 0.06 9.13 18.65
C GLY A 31 -0.23 7.89 17.78
N LEU A 32 0.37 6.72 18.03
CA LEU A 32 -0.13 5.49 17.38
C LEU A 32 -1.37 4.97 18.10
N THR A 33 -2.41 4.64 17.32
CA THR A 33 -3.63 4.00 17.83
C THR A 33 -3.35 2.56 18.28
N ASP A 34 -4.28 1.98 19.04
CA ASP A 34 -4.20 0.56 19.40
C ASP A 34 -4.21 -0.35 18.15
N THR A 35 -4.96 0.04 17.11
CA THR A 35 -4.96 -0.68 15.83
C THR A 35 -3.61 -0.60 15.14
N ASP A 36 -2.99 0.57 15.06
CA ASP A 36 -1.65 0.73 14.46
C ASP A 36 -0.62 -0.14 15.19
N ARG A 37 -0.65 -0.10 16.53
CA ARG A 37 0.25 -0.89 17.38
C ARG A 37 0.04 -2.38 17.16
N LYS A 38 -1.21 -2.84 17.12
CA LYS A 38 -1.54 -4.25 16.85
C LYS A 38 -1.01 -4.68 15.48
N ILE A 39 -1.19 -3.87 14.45
CA ILE A 39 -0.67 -4.17 13.11
C ILE A 39 0.86 -4.23 13.13
N LEU A 40 1.54 -3.24 13.70
CA LEU A 40 3.00 -3.18 13.67
C LEU A 40 3.67 -4.27 14.52
N PHE A 41 3.11 -4.61 15.68
CA PHE A 41 3.79 -5.43 16.69
C PHE A 41 3.22 -6.85 16.86
N GLU A 42 2.05 -7.18 16.28
CA GLU A 42 1.42 -8.50 16.44
C GLU A 42 1.02 -9.17 15.12
N ILE A 43 0.66 -8.38 14.10
CA ILE A 43 0.25 -8.89 12.78
C ILE A 43 1.41 -8.85 11.80
N GLY A 44 2.08 -7.70 11.71
CA GLY A 44 3.17 -7.42 10.80
C GLY A 44 2.72 -6.69 9.53
N LEU A 45 3.72 -6.13 8.84
CA LEU A 45 3.60 -5.49 7.54
C LEU A 45 4.23 -6.38 6.47
N PRO A 46 3.54 -6.69 5.35
CA PRO A 46 4.09 -7.59 4.34
C PRO A 46 5.10 -6.90 3.43
N LYS A 47 6.17 -7.57 3.00
CA LYS A 47 6.84 -7.22 1.75
C LYS A 47 5.93 -7.59 0.57
N PHE A 48 5.70 -6.69 -0.37
CA PHE A 48 4.76 -6.94 -1.48
C PHE A 48 5.16 -6.21 -2.77
N GLN A 49 4.72 -6.73 -3.92
CA GLN A 49 4.84 -6.03 -5.20
C GLN A 49 3.65 -5.08 -5.34
N GLY A 50 3.90 -3.78 -5.27
CA GLY A 50 2.88 -2.74 -5.38
C GLY A 50 3.00 -1.90 -6.64
N TYR A 51 2.15 -0.88 -6.75
CA TYR A 51 2.28 0.15 -7.78
C TYR A 51 3.61 0.89 -7.64
N GLY A 52 4.42 0.83 -8.71
CA GLY A 52 5.74 1.46 -8.79
C GLY A 52 6.92 0.62 -8.28
N GLY A 53 6.72 -0.62 -7.80
CA GLY A 53 7.81 -1.54 -7.44
C GLY A 53 7.56 -2.40 -6.19
N VAL A 54 8.61 -3.05 -5.69
CA VAL A 54 8.57 -3.89 -4.48
C VAL A 54 8.66 -3.00 -3.23
N TYR A 55 7.66 -3.08 -2.36
CA TYR A 55 7.62 -2.38 -1.08
C TYR A 55 8.18 -3.28 0.02
N VAL A 56 9.12 -2.73 0.80
CA VAL A 56 9.83 -3.45 1.86
C VAL A 56 9.58 -2.72 3.19
N PRO A 57 9.06 -3.41 4.22
CA PRO A 57 8.95 -2.85 5.55
C PRO A 57 10.33 -2.39 6.06
N MET A 58 10.38 -1.29 6.79
CA MET A 58 11.63 -0.84 7.40
C MET A 58 12.07 -1.82 8.49
N ASP A 59 13.38 -2.05 8.66
CA ASP A 59 13.87 -2.87 9.77
C ASP A 59 13.62 -2.23 11.15
N ASN A 60 13.58 -0.89 11.18
CA ASN A 60 13.32 -0.10 12.37
C ASN A 60 12.35 1.01 12.05
N LEU A 61 11.41 1.28 12.97
CA LEU A 61 10.55 2.45 12.89
C LEU A 61 11.37 3.72 13.11
N ILE A 62 11.21 4.69 12.20
CA ILE A 62 11.90 5.98 12.24
C ILE A 62 10.84 7.08 12.28
N LEU A 63 10.95 8.01 13.23
CA LEU A 63 10.09 9.19 13.29
C LEU A 63 10.79 10.36 12.59
N GLU A 64 10.27 10.76 11.43
CA GLU A 64 10.71 11.93 10.68
C GLU A 64 9.82 13.13 10.99
N ASP A 65 10.43 14.32 11.00
CA ASP A 65 9.77 15.62 11.21
C ASP A 65 8.90 15.69 12.48
N GLY A 66 9.15 14.81 13.46
CA GLY A 66 8.36 14.69 14.69
C GLY A 66 6.93 14.18 14.51
N LYS A 67 6.51 13.80 13.29
CA LYS A 67 5.11 13.40 13.01
C LYS A 67 4.94 12.22 12.05
N TYR A 68 5.93 11.88 11.24
CA TYR A 68 5.80 10.85 10.21
C TYR A 68 6.62 9.61 10.57
N MET A 69 5.92 8.55 10.95
CA MET A 69 6.52 7.26 11.28
C MET A 69 6.77 6.46 10.00
N LYS A 70 8.02 6.35 9.53
CA LYS A 70 8.37 5.57 8.32
C LYS A 70 8.13 4.09 8.58
N ILE A 71 7.33 3.46 7.72
CA ILE A 71 6.93 2.05 7.83
C ILE A 71 7.30 1.19 6.61
N TYR A 72 7.47 1.81 5.45
CA TYR A 72 7.99 1.13 4.25
C TYR A 72 8.99 2.00 3.53
N THR A 73 9.82 1.33 2.75
CA THR A 73 10.46 1.88 1.56
C THR A 73 10.17 1.01 0.33
N ARG A 74 10.82 1.30 -0.79
CA ARG A 74 10.75 0.55 -2.04
C ARG A 74 12.15 0.10 -2.43
N GLU A 75 12.31 -1.13 -2.91
CA GLU A 75 13.61 -1.68 -3.30
C GLU A 75 14.33 -0.76 -4.30
N GLY A 76 15.58 -0.41 -4.00
CA GLY A 76 16.41 0.49 -4.79
C GLY A 76 16.05 1.97 -4.68
N GLN A 77 15.13 2.33 -3.78
CA GLN A 77 14.69 3.71 -3.50
C GLN A 77 14.62 3.98 -1.99
N GLU A 78 15.49 3.33 -1.21
CA GLU A 78 15.52 3.35 0.26
C GLU A 78 15.58 4.78 0.83
N ASP A 79 16.38 5.63 0.17
CA ASP A 79 16.67 7.01 0.56
C ASP A 79 15.69 8.03 -0.03
N THR A 80 15.04 7.70 -1.14
CA THR A 80 14.23 8.65 -1.93
C THR A 80 12.73 8.40 -1.82
N TYR A 81 12.34 7.22 -1.33
CA TYR A 81 10.96 6.82 -1.19
C TYR A 81 10.64 6.27 0.21
N GLY A 82 9.46 6.61 0.72
CA GLY A 82 8.96 6.06 1.96
C GLY A 82 7.44 6.16 2.10
N ARG A 83 6.84 5.16 2.76
CA ARG A 83 5.48 5.25 3.31
C ARG A 83 5.56 5.53 4.78
N TYR A 84 4.64 6.36 5.26
CA TYR A 84 4.62 6.86 6.61
C TYR A 84 3.23 6.78 7.19
N ILE A 85 3.13 6.60 8.51
CA ILE A 85 1.94 6.91 9.29
C ILE A 85 2.12 8.32 9.84
N ASN A 86 1.18 9.23 9.57
CA ASN A 86 1.11 10.49 10.31
C ASN A 86 0.58 10.20 11.72
N VAL A 87 1.38 10.34 12.76
CA VAL A 87 0.98 9.94 14.13
C VAL A 87 -0.08 10.84 14.76
N TYR A 88 -0.48 11.93 14.09
CA TYR A 88 -1.56 12.80 14.55
C TYR A 88 -2.87 12.58 13.80
N SER A 89 -2.83 12.40 12.47
CA SER A 89 -4.04 12.12 11.68
C SER A 89 -4.29 10.63 11.47
N HIS A 90 -3.31 9.78 11.78
CA HIS A 90 -3.24 8.34 11.53
C HIS A 90 -3.27 7.93 10.05
N GLU A 91 -3.27 8.90 9.14
CA GLU A 91 -3.27 8.66 7.71
C GLU A 91 -1.95 8.02 7.26
N VAL A 92 -2.06 7.07 6.34
CA VAL A 92 -0.90 6.57 5.60
C VAL A 92 -0.64 7.53 4.45
N VAL A 93 0.60 8.00 4.37
CA VAL A 93 1.09 8.93 3.35
C VAL A 93 2.36 8.39 2.69
N PHE A 94 2.73 8.93 1.53
CA PHE A 94 4.10 8.77 1.02
C PHE A 94 4.79 10.12 0.86
N LYS A 95 6.10 10.07 1.03
CA LYS A 95 6.99 11.21 0.79
C LYS A 95 7.43 11.21 -0.66
N ASN A 96 7.40 12.37 -1.29
CA ASN A 96 8.01 12.59 -2.60
C ASN A 96 8.70 13.97 -2.60
N THR A 97 9.93 14.01 -3.11
CA THR A 97 10.74 15.23 -3.19
C THR A 97 10.86 15.63 -4.66
N ILE A 98 10.18 16.71 -5.04
CA ILE A 98 10.20 17.25 -6.42
C ILE A 98 10.78 18.67 -6.37
N GLY A 99 11.83 18.92 -7.15
CA GLY A 99 12.45 20.25 -7.23
C GLY A 99 13.00 20.78 -5.91
N GLY A 100 13.43 19.89 -4.99
CA GLY A 100 13.92 20.24 -3.65
C GLY A 100 12.83 20.41 -2.59
N ASN A 101 11.54 20.39 -2.98
CA ASN A 101 10.42 20.47 -2.05
C ASN A 101 9.93 19.07 -1.69
N THR A 102 9.90 18.78 -0.39
CA THR A 102 9.37 17.52 0.15
C THR A 102 7.90 17.68 0.48
N ASN A 103 7.05 16.88 -0.16
CA ASN A 103 5.62 16.83 0.10
C ASN A 103 5.21 15.43 0.56
N TYR A 104 4.16 15.38 1.39
CA TYR A 104 3.54 14.15 1.84
C TYR A 104 2.15 14.01 1.22
N PHE A 105 1.94 12.92 0.49
CA PHE A 105 0.73 12.69 -0.28
C PHE A 105 -0.10 11.56 0.33
N PHE A 106 -1.41 11.78 0.39
CA PHE A 106 -2.36 10.86 1.01
C PHE A 106 -2.43 9.52 0.27
N ALA A 107 -2.39 8.41 1.00
CA ALA A 107 -2.56 7.06 0.47
C ALA A 107 -3.87 6.42 0.98
N ASN A 108 -4.06 6.37 2.31
CA ASN A 108 -5.23 5.82 2.99
C ASN A 108 -5.47 6.53 4.32
N LYS A 109 -6.70 6.50 4.81
CA LYS A 109 -7.11 7.19 6.05
C LYS A 109 -6.46 6.61 7.30
N ASP A 110 -6.11 5.33 7.27
CA ASP A 110 -5.49 4.60 8.38
C ASP A 110 -4.70 3.38 7.89
N LEU A 111 -3.90 2.80 8.78
CA LEU A 111 -3.05 1.64 8.48
C LEU A 111 -3.85 0.38 8.20
N GLU A 112 -5.01 0.20 8.85
CA GLU A 112 -5.90 -0.94 8.61
C GLU A 112 -6.40 -0.94 7.17
N SER A 113 -6.90 0.20 6.70
CA SER A 113 -7.39 0.38 5.34
C SER A 113 -6.26 0.21 4.33
N TYR A 114 -5.08 0.75 4.60
CA TYR A 114 -3.90 0.54 3.76
C TYR A 114 -3.58 -0.94 3.59
N LEU A 115 -3.54 -1.70 4.70
CA LEU A 115 -3.21 -3.13 4.66
C LEU A 115 -4.28 -3.94 3.91
N LYS A 116 -5.57 -3.58 4.04
CA LYS A 116 -6.66 -4.19 3.26
C LYS A 116 -6.53 -3.89 1.76
N TYR A 117 -6.17 -2.67 1.38
CA TYR A 117 -5.91 -2.32 -0.03
C TYR A 117 -4.74 -3.13 -0.60
N VAL A 118 -3.64 -3.24 0.15
CA VAL A 118 -2.48 -4.07 -0.24
C VAL A 118 -2.88 -5.53 -0.43
N GLN A 119 -3.68 -6.07 0.50
CA GLN A 119 -4.20 -7.42 0.44
C GLN A 119 -5.02 -7.68 -0.83
N ILE A 120 -5.97 -6.79 -1.11
CA ILE A 120 -6.83 -6.85 -2.29
C ILE A 120 -6.00 -6.75 -3.57
N PHE A 121 -5.03 -5.83 -3.61
CA PHE A 121 -4.18 -5.65 -4.78
C PHE A 121 -3.32 -6.89 -5.06
N GLU A 122 -2.75 -7.49 -4.02
CA GLU A 122 -1.96 -8.72 -4.17
C GLU A 122 -2.83 -9.89 -4.65
N ASP A 123 -4.02 -10.06 -4.08
CA ASP A 123 -4.98 -11.09 -4.54
C ASP A 123 -5.39 -10.86 -6.00
N PHE A 124 -5.70 -9.61 -6.35
CA PHE A 124 -6.04 -9.21 -7.71
C PHE A 124 -4.91 -9.56 -8.69
N ARG A 125 -3.67 -9.20 -8.37
CA ARG A 125 -2.49 -9.46 -9.23
C ARG A 125 -2.21 -10.96 -9.43
N LEU A 126 -2.50 -11.80 -8.44
CA LEU A 126 -2.28 -13.25 -8.53
C LEU A 126 -3.39 -13.95 -9.31
N ASN A 127 -4.63 -13.47 -9.22
CA ASN A 127 -5.80 -14.10 -9.82
C ASN A 127 -6.17 -13.55 -11.20
N VAL A 128 -5.61 -12.41 -11.59
CA VAL A 128 -5.85 -11.76 -12.88
C VAL A 128 -4.61 -11.87 -13.76
N LYS A 129 -4.79 -12.35 -15.00
CA LYS A 129 -3.74 -12.31 -16.03
C LYS A 129 -3.59 -10.88 -16.54
N ILE A 130 -2.67 -10.14 -15.93
CA ILE A 130 -2.23 -8.84 -16.42
C ILE A 130 -1.30 -9.08 -17.64
N PRO A 131 -1.60 -8.54 -18.83
CA PRO A 131 -0.74 -8.63 -20.01
C PRO A 131 0.71 -8.22 -19.74
N GLU A 132 1.69 -9.02 -20.17
CA GLU A 132 3.12 -8.78 -19.87
C GLU A 132 3.75 -7.65 -20.70
N LYS A 133 3.05 -7.09 -21.69
CA LYS A 133 3.58 -6.10 -22.64
C LYS A 133 2.78 -4.81 -22.61
N LEU A 134 3.48 -3.71 -22.35
CA LEU A 134 2.97 -2.34 -22.49
C LEU A 134 2.41 -2.16 -23.92
N GLY A 135 1.14 -1.77 -24.05
CA GLY A 135 0.45 -1.64 -25.33
C GLY A 135 -0.26 -2.90 -25.86
N SER A 136 -0.02 -4.10 -25.29
CA SER A 136 -0.83 -5.30 -25.59
C SER A 136 -2.20 -5.30 -24.91
N TYR A 137 -2.51 -4.23 -24.19
CA TYR A 137 -3.84 -3.88 -23.70
C TYR A 137 -4.79 -3.41 -24.81
N TRP A 138 -4.26 -3.08 -26.00
CA TRP A 138 -4.99 -2.52 -27.13
C TRP A 138 -5.13 -3.53 -28.27
N GLY A 139 -5.94 -4.58 -28.07
CA GLY A 139 -6.35 -5.53 -29.12
C GLY A 139 -7.78 -5.25 -29.59
N THR A 140 -8.06 -5.39 -30.89
CA THR A 140 -9.44 -5.28 -31.43
C THR A 140 -10.31 -6.45 -30.97
N LEU A 141 -11.64 -6.27 -31.01
CA LEU A 141 -12.75 -7.12 -30.52
C LEU A 141 -12.72 -8.66 -30.76
N GLU A 142 -11.67 -9.19 -31.39
CA GLU A 142 -11.42 -10.63 -31.57
C GLU A 142 -10.23 -11.15 -30.71
N GLU A 143 -9.52 -10.27 -29.98
CA GLU A 143 -8.33 -10.58 -29.16
C GLU A 143 -8.43 -10.10 -27.68
N ASP A 144 -9.65 -9.89 -27.15
CA ASP A 144 -10.03 -9.82 -25.72
C ASP A 144 -9.09 -9.11 -24.70
N GLY A 145 -8.61 -7.90 -25.00
CA GLY A 145 -8.05 -7.00 -23.99
C GLY A 145 -9.14 -6.32 -23.16
N ASN A 146 -9.14 -6.51 -21.83
CA ASN A 146 -10.28 -6.15 -20.96
C ASN A 146 -9.89 -5.27 -19.76
N HIS A 147 -8.98 -4.32 -19.99
CA HIS A 147 -8.35 -3.49 -18.96
C HIS A 147 -9.34 -2.62 -18.17
N GLU A 148 -10.37 -2.07 -18.82
CA GLU A 148 -11.45 -1.33 -18.16
C GLU A 148 -12.19 -2.20 -17.15
N GLN A 149 -12.45 -3.48 -17.46
CA GLN A 149 -13.09 -4.39 -16.51
C GLN A 149 -12.17 -4.73 -15.33
N TYR A 150 -10.87 -4.82 -15.56
CA TYR A 150 -9.87 -5.03 -14.51
C TYR A 150 -9.75 -3.81 -13.58
N ALA A 151 -9.69 -2.61 -14.15
CA ALA A 151 -9.73 -1.35 -13.39
C ALA A 151 -11.04 -1.22 -12.60
N ALA A 152 -12.18 -1.51 -13.23
CA ALA A 152 -13.49 -1.48 -12.59
C ALA A 152 -13.62 -2.49 -11.44
N GLU A 153 -13.12 -3.72 -11.63
CA GLU A 153 -13.16 -4.75 -10.59
C GLU A 153 -12.24 -4.39 -9.40
N LEU A 154 -11.02 -3.93 -9.64
CA LEU A 154 -10.13 -3.50 -8.57
C LEU A 154 -10.72 -2.30 -7.81
N LYS A 155 -11.24 -1.31 -8.54
CA LYS A 155 -11.97 -0.16 -7.97
C LYS A 155 -13.15 -0.62 -7.12
N ARG A 156 -13.97 -1.55 -7.61
CA ARG A 156 -15.11 -2.11 -6.87
C ARG A 156 -14.66 -2.75 -5.56
N ARG A 157 -13.58 -3.54 -5.57
CA ARG A 157 -13.03 -4.18 -4.34
C ARG A 157 -12.49 -3.15 -3.35
N PHE A 158 -11.76 -2.14 -3.82
CA PHE A 158 -11.27 -1.05 -2.95
C PHE A 158 -12.42 -0.28 -2.29
N LEU A 159 -13.47 0.04 -3.04
CA LEU A 159 -14.65 0.73 -2.52
C LEU A 159 -15.44 -0.10 -1.49
N GLN A 160 -15.26 -1.43 -1.44
CA GLN A 160 -15.81 -2.26 -0.35
C GLN A 160 -15.09 -2.07 0.98
N VAL A 161 -13.85 -1.57 0.96
CA VAL A 161 -13.10 -1.25 2.19
C VAL A 161 -13.55 0.12 2.70
N ASN A 162 -13.45 1.15 1.87
CA ASN A 162 -13.89 2.51 2.16
C ASN A 162 -13.84 3.41 0.88
N ASN A 163 -14.12 4.72 1.04
CA ASN A 163 -14.07 5.71 -0.05
C ASN A 163 -12.73 6.46 -0.16
N ASP A 164 -11.63 5.96 0.39
CA ASP A 164 -10.31 6.61 0.33
C ASP A 164 -9.76 6.70 -1.09
N LEU A 165 -10.23 5.79 -1.97
CA LEU A 165 -9.74 5.65 -3.33
C LEU A 165 -9.70 6.99 -4.06
N GLU A 166 -10.79 7.76 -4.00
CA GLU A 166 -10.94 9.03 -4.73
C GLU A 166 -9.93 10.11 -4.32
N ARG A 167 -9.46 10.07 -3.07
CA ARG A 167 -8.48 11.03 -2.53
C ARG A 167 -7.05 10.50 -2.61
N SER A 168 -6.88 9.21 -2.84
CA SER A 168 -5.59 8.52 -2.79
C SER A 168 -4.70 8.91 -3.95
N HIS A 169 -3.52 9.45 -3.65
CA HIS A 169 -2.48 9.76 -4.64
C HIS A 169 -1.65 8.52 -5.04
N VAL A 170 -2.21 7.34 -4.79
CA VAL A 170 -1.56 6.04 -5.03
C VAL A 170 -2.53 5.15 -5.78
N TRP A 171 -3.71 4.96 -5.20
CA TRP A 171 -4.68 4.00 -5.70
C TRP A 171 -5.51 4.59 -6.83
N ALA A 172 -5.89 5.88 -6.80
CA ALA A 172 -6.59 6.49 -7.92
C ALA A 172 -5.72 6.52 -9.19
N PRO A 173 -4.46 6.98 -9.16
CA PRO A 173 -3.58 6.93 -10.34
C PRO A 173 -3.36 5.50 -10.85
N LEU A 174 -3.19 4.52 -9.97
CA LEU A 174 -3.10 3.10 -10.38
C LEU A 174 -4.36 2.66 -11.16
N ILE A 175 -5.55 2.97 -10.64
CA ILE A 175 -6.81 2.61 -11.30
C ILE A 175 -6.94 3.34 -12.64
N GLU A 176 -6.59 4.63 -12.70
CA GLU A 176 -6.64 5.43 -13.92
C GLU A 176 -5.66 4.89 -14.98
N GLU A 177 -4.42 4.58 -14.60
CA GLU A 177 -3.43 4.01 -15.51
C GLU A 177 -3.84 2.61 -15.99
N MET A 178 -4.45 1.79 -15.14
CA MET A 178 -5.04 0.52 -15.55
C MET A 178 -6.22 0.71 -16.51
N ASP A 179 -7.10 1.67 -16.23
CA ASP A 179 -8.26 2.00 -17.09
C ASP A 179 -7.80 2.46 -18.47
N LEU A 180 -6.67 3.18 -18.54
CA LEU A 180 -6.02 3.61 -19.79
C LEU A 180 -5.14 2.51 -20.44
N GLY A 181 -5.06 1.31 -19.86
CA GLY A 181 -4.25 0.20 -20.39
C GLY A 181 -2.74 0.47 -20.40
N VAL A 182 -2.25 1.26 -19.43
CA VAL A 182 -0.83 1.64 -19.27
C VAL A 182 -0.07 0.65 -18.40
N ILE A 183 -0.71 0.13 -17.34
CA ILE A 183 -0.16 -0.83 -16.38
C ILE A 183 -0.62 -2.23 -16.69
#